data_AF-A0A7X7T9L4-F1
#
_entry.id   AF-A0A7X7T9L4-F1
#
_cell.length_a   1.000
_cell.length_b   1.000
_cell.length_c   1.000
_cell.angle_alpha   90.00
_cell.angle_beta   90.00
_cell.angle_gamma   90.00
#
_symmetry.space_group_name_H-M   'P 1'
#
loop_
_entity.id
_entity.type
_entity.pdbx_description
1 polymer ?
#
loop_
_entity_poly.entity_id
_entity_poly.type
_entity_poly.pdbx_seq_one_letter_code
_entity_poly.pdbx_strand_id
1 'polypeptide(L)'
;GANTHWPQFQELLGAAYSGHPWNEEVGVKIEDPTHPLLAAFGGKDFRIADEIFQFRQPYDRKKLHILLSLDTKTTNMTVPWIERKDNDFALAWIKSYGKGRIFYSAIGHRTEIWFHPQILKFYLDAVQFAAGDLSITPELITRPDPD
;
A
#
# COMPACT_ATOMS: atom_id res chain seq x y z
N GLY A 1 -12.05 -8.02 2.18
CA GLY A 1 -12.16 -6.89 3.12
C GLY A 1 -12.16 -7.40 4.56
N ALA A 2 -11.52 -6.69 5.49
CA ALA A 2 -11.54 -7.02 6.91
C ALA A 2 -12.86 -6.58 7.59
N ASN A 3 -13.13 -7.08 8.80
CA ASN A 3 -14.32 -6.75 9.57
C ASN A 3 -14.39 -5.24 9.91
N THR A 4 -15.34 -4.53 9.32
CA THR A 4 -15.55 -3.08 9.53
C THR A 4 -16.14 -2.73 10.90
N HIS A 5 -16.51 -3.72 11.71
CA HIS A 5 -17.00 -3.55 13.08
C HIS A 5 -15.93 -3.81 14.14
N TRP A 6 -14.65 -3.90 13.75
CA TRP A 6 -13.52 -4.06 14.67
C TRP A 6 -12.64 -2.79 14.68
N PRO A 7 -12.90 -1.82 15.59
CA PRO A 7 -12.18 -0.54 15.61
C PRO A 7 -10.68 -0.67 15.81
N GLN A 8 -10.23 -1.60 16.65
CA GLN A 8 -8.80 -1.81 16.93
C GLN A 8 -8.07 -2.33 15.68
N PHE A 9 -8.72 -3.12 14.82
CA PHE A 9 -8.12 -3.53 13.56
C PHE A 9 -8.00 -2.37 12.57
N GLN A 10 -8.99 -1.48 12.53
CA GLN A 10 -8.91 -0.25 11.71
C GLN A 10 -7.80 0.68 12.19
N GLU A 11 -7.61 0.79 13.50
CA GLU A 11 -6.50 1.54 14.09
C GLU A 11 -5.16 0.88 13.78
N LEU A 12 -5.04 -0.45 13.96
CA LEU A 12 -3.84 -1.23 13.64
C LEU A 12 -3.45 -1.02 12.18
N LEU A 13 -4.40 -1.17 11.25
CA LEU A 13 -4.17 -0.99 9.82
C LEU A 13 -3.98 0.49 9.44
N GLY A 14 -4.60 1.40 10.18
CA GLY A 14 -4.66 2.83 9.90
C GLY A 14 -5.65 3.19 8.78
N ALA A 15 -6.59 2.30 8.45
CA ALA A 15 -7.55 2.47 7.36
C ALA A 15 -8.74 1.53 7.55
N ALA A 16 -9.89 1.85 6.95
CA ALA A 16 -11.02 0.94 6.82
C ALA A 16 -11.38 0.73 5.35
N TYR A 17 -11.76 -0.50 5.00
CA TYR A 17 -12.21 -0.84 3.66
C TYR A 17 -13.45 -0.02 3.25
N SER A 18 -13.45 0.50 2.02
CA SER A 18 -14.61 1.17 1.39
C SER A 18 -15.13 0.41 0.17
N GLY A 19 -14.24 -0.11 -0.67
CA GLY A 19 -14.62 -0.81 -1.89
C GLY A 19 -13.42 -1.24 -2.73
N HIS A 20 -13.70 -1.75 -3.92
CA HIS A 20 -12.72 -2.32 -4.85
C HIS A 20 -13.05 -1.95 -6.31
N PRO A 21 -12.88 -0.67 -6.71
CA PRO A 21 -13.38 -0.18 -8.00
C PRO A 21 -12.70 -0.80 -9.22
N TRP A 22 -11.46 -1.28 -9.07
CA TRP A 22 -10.67 -1.80 -10.19
C TRP A 22 -10.48 -3.31 -10.06
N ASN A 23 -10.72 -4.01 -11.16
CA ASN A 23 -10.27 -5.37 -11.42
C ASN A 23 -9.76 -5.42 -12.87
N GLU A 24 -8.70 -4.68 -13.11
CA GLU A 24 -8.12 -4.42 -14.42
C GLU A 24 -6.65 -4.00 -14.27
N GLU A 25 -5.99 -3.65 -15.37
CA GLU A 25 -4.64 -3.10 -15.30
C GLU A 25 -4.65 -1.64 -14.82
N VAL A 26 -3.88 -1.37 -13.75
CA VAL A 26 -3.72 -0.05 -13.16
C VAL A 26 -2.27 0.42 -13.23
N GLY A 27 -2.07 1.74 -13.17
CA GLY A 27 -0.76 2.33 -12.91
C GLY A 27 -0.47 2.40 -11.41
N VAL A 28 0.78 2.14 -11.03
CA VAL A 28 1.27 2.18 -9.65
C VAL A 28 2.45 3.13 -9.54
N LYS A 29 2.35 4.10 -8.63
CA LYS A 29 3.44 5.00 -8.26
C LYS A 29 4.25 4.45 -7.11
N ILE A 30 5.55 4.69 -7.18
CA ILE A 30 6.46 4.54 -6.05
C ILE A 30 6.53 5.87 -5.30
N GLU A 31 6.10 5.88 -4.04
CA GLU A 31 6.00 7.11 -3.25
C GLU A 31 7.32 7.50 -2.56
N ASP A 32 8.19 6.52 -2.28
CA ASP A 32 9.53 6.74 -1.74
C ASP A 32 10.56 5.85 -2.46
N PRO A 33 11.09 6.29 -3.62
CA PRO A 33 12.00 5.49 -4.45
C PRO A 33 13.29 5.07 -3.75
N THR A 34 13.64 5.71 -2.65
CA THR A 34 14.85 5.41 -1.87
C THR A 34 14.60 4.43 -0.72
N HIS A 35 13.34 4.16 -0.39
CA HIS A 35 13.01 3.29 0.72
C HIS A 35 13.50 1.85 0.47
N PRO A 36 14.14 1.18 1.45
CA PRO A 36 14.66 -0.18 1.28
C PRO A 36 13.60 -1.20 0.82
N LEU A 37 12.35 -1.08 1.30
CA LEU A 37 11.24 -1.95 0.86
C LEU A 37 10.87 -1.77 -0.62
N LEU A 38 11.28 -0.69 -1.27
CA LEU A 38 10.94 -0.41 -2.67
C LEU A 38 12.08 -0.76 -3.63
N ALA A 39 13.19 -1.31 -3.11
CA ALA A 39 14.37 -1.65 -3.89
C ALA A 39 14.08 -2.61 -5.06
N ALA A 40 13.11 -3.54 -4.90
CA ALA A 40 12.72 -4.50 -5.94
C ALA A 40 12.21 -3.84 -7.25
N PHE A 41 11.75 -2.61 -7.17
CA PHE A 41 11.19 -1.87 -8.29
C PHE A 41 12.17 -0.88 -8.94
N GLY A 42 13.36 -0.71 -8.37
CA GLY A 42 14.41 0.15 -8.95
C GLY A 42 14.00 1.62 -9.13
N GLY A 43 13.09 2.12 -8.28
CA GLY A 43 12.59 3.50 -8.31
C GLY A 43 11.73 3.85 -9.52
N LYS A 44 11.18 2.86 -10.25
CA LYS A 44 10.32 3.07 -11.40
C LYS A 44 8.87 2.71 -11.11
N ASP A 45 7.97 3.64 -11.41
CA ASP A 45 6.55 3.36 -11.53
C ASP A 45 6.30 2.18 -12.48
N PHE A 46 5.25 1.41 -12.22
CA PHE A 46 4.95 0.20 -12.97
C PHE A 46 3.45 0.04 -13.19
N ARG A 47 3.08 -0.95 -14.01
CA ARG A 47 1.69 -1.32 -14.25
C ARG A 47 1.46 -2.74 -13.78
N ILE A 48 0.27 -2.99 -13.25
CA ILE A 48 -0.11 -4.31 -12.75
C ILE A 48 -1.60 -4.52 -12.92
N ALA A 49 -2.01 -5.73 -13.29
CA ALA A 49 -3.42 -6.09 -13.34
C ALA A 49 -3.80 -6.84 -12.07
N ASP A 50 -4.74 -6.29 -11.30
CA ASP A 50 -5.18 -6.87 -10.03
C ASP A 50 -6.55 -6.31 -9.59
N GLU A 51 -7.11 -6.86 -8.50
CA GLU A 51 -8.25 -6.26 -7.81
C GLU A 51 -7.77 -5.23 -6.77
N ILE A 52 -8.07 -3.94 -6.97
CA ILE A 52 -7.53 -2.86 -6.15
C ILE A 52 -8.59 -2.20 -5.26
N PHE A 53 -8.26 -2.11 -3.98
CA PHE A 53 -9.12 -1.51 -2.96
C PHE A 53 -8.97 0.01 -2.86
N GLN A 54 -10.00 0.65 -2.32
CA GLN A 54 -9.94 2.00 -1.79
C GLN A 54 -10.33 2.01 -0.30
N PHE A 55 -9.83 3.01 0.43
CA PHE A 55 -9.98 3.11 1.87
C PHE A 55 -10.70 4.39 2.29
N ARG A 56 -11.43 4.29 3.40
CA ARG A 56 -12.06 5.40 4.11
C ARG A 56 -11.43 5.58 5.50
N GLN A 57 -11.98 6.54 6.25
CA GLN A 57 -11.60 6.81 7.64
C GLN A 57 -11.46 5.51 8.46
N PRO A 58 -10.41 5.38 9.30
CA PRO A 58 -9.51 6.45 9.79
C PRO A 58 -8.28 6.71 8.90
N TYR A 59 -8.30 6.32 7.61
CA TYR A 59 -7.21 6.59 6.69
C TYR A 59 -6.77 8.07 6.70
N ASP A 60 -5.48 8.26 6.94
CA ASP A 60 -4.79 9.54 6.85
C ASP A 60 -3.35 9.28 6.40
N ARG A 61 -3.03 9.67 5.17
CA ARG A 61 -1.69 9.47 4.59
C ARG A 61 -0.58 10.20 5.34
N LYS A 62 -0.88 11.12 6.25
CA LYS A 62 0.13 11.76 7.11
C LYS A 62 0.56 10.86 8.26
N LYS A 63 -0.25 9.86 8.61
CA LYS A 63 -0.01 8.90 9.70
C LYS A 63 0.53 7.56 9.21
N LEU A 64 0.76 7.43 7.90
CA LEU A 64 1.22 6.22 7.22
C LEU A 64 2.44 6.56 6.38
N HIS A 65 3.40 5.65 6.31
CA HIS A 65 4.45 5.72 5.29
C HIS A 65 3.95 4.97 4.06
N ILE A 66 3.38 5.71 3.12
CA ILE A 66 2.88 5.14 1.87
C ILE A 66 4.08 4.71 1.02
N LEU A 67 4.08 3.46 0.59
CA LEU A 67 5.11 2.88 -0.27
C LEU A 67 4.67 2.90 -1.73
N LEU A 68 3.42 2.50 -1.99
CA LEU A 68 2.82 2.42 -3.31
C LEU A 68 1.47 3.14 -3.30
N SER A 69 1.15 3.85 -4.38
CA SER A 69 -0.18 4.44 -4.60
C SER A 69 -0.65 4.24 -6.05
N LEU A 70 -1.95 4.37 -6.29
CA LEU A 70 -2.52 4.32 -7.63
C LEU A 70 -2.08 5.56 -8.43
N ASP A 71 -1.54 5.36 -9.63
CA ASP A 71 -1.36 6.45 -10.57
C ASP A 71 -2.68 6.77 -11.28
N THR A 72 -3.42 7.75 -10.78
CA THR A 72 -4.69 8.19 -11.39
C THR A 72 -4.55 8.74 -12.81
N LYS A 73 -3.33 9.12 -13.25
CA LYS A 73 -3.10 9.62 -14.62
C LYS A 73 -2.99 8.50 -15.65
N THR A 74 -2.58 7.31 -15.23
CA THR A 74 -2.39 6.14 -16.09
C THR A 74 -3.36 5.01 -15.75
N THR A 75 -4.30 5.25 -14.84
CA THR A 75 -5.36 4.31 -14.47
C THR A 75 -6.70 4.77 -15.02
N ASN A 76 -7.56 3.82 -15.38
CA ASN A 76 -8.93 4.11 -15.76
C ASN A 76 -9.73 4.65 -14.55
N MET A 77 -9.95 5.95 -14.52
CA MET A 77 -10.71 6.62 -13.45
C MET A 77 -12.21 6.77 -13.77
N THR A 78 -12.70 6.06 -14.79
CA THR A 78 -14.13 6.08 -15.19
C THR A 78 -14.92 4.88 -14.67
N VAL A 79 -14.26 3.95 -13.97
CA VAL A 79 -14.93 2.81 -13.34
C VAL A 79 -15.94 3.26 -12.28
N PRO A 80 -17.04 2.51 -12.09
CA PRO A 80 -18.03 2.83 -11.08
C PRO A 80 -17.46 2.70 -9.66
N TRP A 81 -18.18 3.25 -8.68
CA TRP A 81 -17.93 3.07 -7.25
C TRP A 81 -16.61 3.66 -6.72
N ILE A 82 -15.95 4.57 -7.45
CA ILE A 82 -14.87 5.39 -6.87
C ILE A 82 -15.46 6.39 -5.86
N GLU A 83 -15.20 6.15 -4.58
CA GLU A 83 -15.79 6.93 -3.48
C GLU A 83 -14.91 8.11 -3.08
N ARG A 84 -13.58 7.92 -3.02
CA ARG A 84 -12.65 9.00 -2.68
C ARG A 84 -12.62 10.08 -3.75
N LYS A 85 -12.61 11.34 -3.31
CA LYS A 85 -12.62 12.54 -4.18
C LYS A 85 -11.29 13.31 -4.20
N ASP A 86 -10.38 12.95 -3.30
CA ASP A 86 -9.05 13.55 -3.16
C ASP A 86 -7.99 12.90 -4.06
N ASN A 87 -8.37 11.91 -4.88
CA ASN A 87 -7.49 11.17 -5.78
C ASN A 87 -6.31 10.46 -5.07
N ASP A 88 -6.43 10.18 -3.78
CA ASP A 88 -5.41 9.53 -2.98
C ASP A 88 -5.78 8.08 -2.68
N PHE A 89 -5.12 7.15 -3.37
CA PHE A 89 -5.39 5.72 -3.26
C PHE A 89 -4.10 4.97 -2.93
N ALA A 90 -3.79 4.84 -1.64
CA ALA A 90 -2.65 4.04 -1.20
C ALA A 90 -2.88 2.55 -1.48
N LEU A 91 -1.84 1.91 -2.04
CA LEU A 91 -1.83 0.50 -2.39
C LEU A 91 -0.95 -0.33 -1.45
N ALA A 92 0.10 0.27 -0.89
CA ALA A 92 0.90 -0.38 0.14
C ALA A 92 1.47 0.66 1.09
N TRP A 93 1.59 0.31 2.37
CA TRP A 93 2.16 1.20 3.38
C TRP A 93 2.73 0.41 4.55
N ILE A 94 3.56 1.10 5.33
CA ILE A 94 3.99 0.65 6.65
C ILE A 94 3.59 1.65 7.73
N LYS A 95 3.51 1.14 8.97
CA LYS A 95 3.36 1.94 10.19
C LYS A 95 3.78 1.15 11.42
N SER A 96 3.97 1.85 12.52
CA SER A 96 4.10 1.23 13.84
C SER A 96 2.73 1.06 14.51
N TYR A 97 2.58 -0.01 15.29
CA TYR A 97 1.47 -0.18 16.23
C TYR A 97 2.00 -0.80 17.54
N GLY A 98 2.06 0.01 18.60
CA GLY A 98 2.83 -0.35 19.79
C GLY A 98 4.30 -0.57 19.44
N LYS A 99 4.83 -1.76 19.75
CA LYS A 99 6.19 -2.20 19.34
C LYS A 99 6.20 -2.98 18.02
N GLY A 100 5.03 -3.22 17.43
CA GLY A 100 4.88 -3.99 16.21
C GLY A 100 5.12 -3.18 14.95
N ARG A 101 5.59 -3.86 13.90
CA ARG A 101 5.79 -3.33 12.55
C ARG A 101 4.66 -3.84 11.66
N ILE A 102 3.85 -2.93 11.13
CA ILE A 102 2.72 -3.26 10.27
C ILE A 102 3.12 -2.98 8.83
N PHE A 103 2.89 -3.96 7.96
CA PHE A 103 2.93 -3.81 6.52
C PHE A 103 1.55 -4.17 5.95
N TYR A 104 1.08 -3.38 4.99
CA TYR A 104 -0.11 -3.67 4.22
C TYR A 104 0.17 -3.56 2.73
N SER A 105 -0.48 -4.42 1.94
CA SER A 105 -0.56 -4.29 0.49
C SER A 105 -1.94 -4.69 -0.03
N ALA A 106 -2.41 -3.95 -1.04
CA ALA A 106 -3.62 -4.22 -1.81
C ALA A 106 -3.37 -5.14 -3.01
N ILE A 107 -2.10 -5.45 -3.33
CA ILE A 107 -1.71 -6.29 -4.46
C ILE A 107 -1.66 -7.75 -4.02
N GLY A 108 -2.44 -8.66 -4.61
CA GLY A 108 -2.37 -10.08 -4.29
C GLY A 108 -3.63 -10.89 -4.63
N HIS A 109 -4.63 -10.31 -5.30
CA HIS A 109 -5.86 -11.03 -5.62
C HIS A 109 -5.65 -12.00 -6.80
N ARG A 110 -5.03 -11.53 -7.89
CA ARG A 110 -4.84 -12.35 -9.09
C ARG A 110 -3.71 -13.38 -8.92
N THR A 111 -3.89 -14.55 -9.53
CA THR A 111 -2.93 -15.66 -9.40
C THR A 111 -1.58 -15.32 -10.03
N GLU A 112 -1.61 -14.57 -11.13
CA GLU A 112 -0.46 -14.11 -11.91
C GLU A 112 0.50 -13.25 -11.07
N ILE A 113 0.00 -12.52 -10.07
CA ILE A 113 0.78 -11.69 -9.15
C ILE A 113 1.92 -12.50 -8.51
N TRP A 114 1.63 -13.75 -8.16
CA TRP A 114 2.56 -14.63 -7.44
C TRP A 114 3.64 -15.26 -8.33
N PHE A 115 3.65 -14.95 -9.63
CA PHE A 115 4.71 -15.32 -10.56
C PHE A 115 5.62 -14.13 -10.92
N HIS A 116 5.31 -12.92 -10.46
CA HIS A 116 6.15 -11.75 -10.69
C HIS A 116 7.32 -11.70 -9.69
N PRO A 117 8.59 -11.85 -10.14
CA PRO A 117 9.73 -11.94 -9.23
C PRO A 117 9.94 -10.65 -8.43
N GLN A 118 9.62 -9.49 -9.01
CA GLN A 118 9.69 -8.20 -8.30
C GLN A 118 8.67 -8.11 -7.17
N ILE A 119 7.45 -8.62 -7.39
CA ILE A 119 6.41 -8.66 -6.35
C ILE A 119 6.78 -9.64 -5.25
N LEU A 120 7.28 -10.83 -5.60
CA LEU A 120 7.75 -11.80 -4.62
C LEU A 120 8.91 -11.24 -3.77
N LYS A 121 9.85 -10.50 -4.38
CA LYS A 121 10.92 -9.83 -3.63
C LYS A 121 10.38 -8.74 -2.70
N PHE A 122 9.43 -7.93 -3.17
CA PHE A 122 8.76 -6.92 -2.35
C PHE A 122 8.09 -7.54 -1.11
N TYR A 123 7.38 -8.65 -1.29
CA TYR A 123 6.75 -9.38 -0.19
C TYR A 123 7.76 -10.03 0.76
N LEU A 124 8.85 -10.60 0.24
CA LEU A 124 9.92 -11.14 1.08
C LEU A 124 10.52 -10.05 1.97
N ASP A 125 10.81 -8.88 1.41
CA ASP A 125 11.36 -7.74 2.15
C ASP A 125 10.36 -7.22 3.19
N ALA A 126 9.07 -7.18 2.85
CA ALA A 126 8.00 -6.82 3.78
C ALA A 126 7.87 -7.80 4.94
N VAL A 127 7.99 -9.10 4.70
CA VAL A 127 8.00 -10.14 5.75
C VAL A 127 9.23 -9.98 6.64
N GLN A 128 10.42 -9.78 6.07
CA GLN A 128 11.64 -9.52 6.84
C GLN A 128 11.55 -8.23 7.65
N PHE A 129 10.92 -7.18 7.10
CA PHE A 129 10.62 -5.97 7.85
C PHE A 129 9.72 -6.25 9.06
N ALA A 130 8.59 -6.92 8.85
CA ALA A 130 7.64 -7.24 9.89
C ALA A 130 8.25 -8.14 10.99
N ALA A 131 9.15 -9.05 10.60
CA ALA A 131 9.86 -9.97 11.50
C ALA A 131 10.98 -9.29 12.31
N GLY A 132 11.53 -8.17 11.85
CA GLY A 132 12.68 -7.53 12.49
C GLY A 132 14.01 -7.68 11.74
N ASP A 133 14.06 -8.57 10.75
CA ASP A 133 15.28 -8.97 10.03
C ASP A 133 15.82 -7.86 9.11
N LEU A 134 14.92 -7.05 8.54
CA LEU A 134 15.31 -5.90 7.74
C LEU A 134 15.52 -4.68 8.66
N SER A 135 16.72 -4.11 8.59
CA SER A 135 17.15 -2.96 9.40
C SER A 135 16.57 -1.65 8.84
N ILE A 136 15.28 -1.44 9.08
CA ILE A 136 14.55 -0.20 8.79
C ILE A 136 14.38 0.55 10.12
N THR A 137 14.91 1.77 10.17
CA THR A 137 14.89 2.59 11.38
C THR A 137 13.51 3.23 11.60
N PRO A 138 13.18 3.71 12.81
CA PRO A 138 11.90 4.37 13.08
C PRO A 138 11.60 5.51 12.09
N GLU A 139 12.61 6.26 11.68
CA GLU A 139 12.50 7.38 10.73
C GLU A 139 12.05 6.93 9.34
N LEU A 140 12.37 5.69 8.95
CA LEU A 140 11.91 5.09 7.70
C LEU A 140 10.51 4.46 7.83
N ILE A 141 10.00 4.26 9.05
CA ILE A 141 8.63 3.78 9.29
C ILE A 141 7.65 4.94 9.38
N THR A 142 8.12 6.09 9.87
CA THR A 142 7.34 7.32 9.93
C THR A 142 7.55 8.11 8.66
N ARG A 143 6.48 8.62 8.06
CA ARG A 143 6.60 9.54 6.95
C ARG A 143 7.43 10.76 7.38
N PRO A 144 8.51 11.16 6.68
CA PRO A 144 9.12 12.47 6.92
C PRO A 144 8.07 13.55 6.68
N ASP A 145 8.04 14.59 7.51
CA ASP A 145 7.11 15.70 7.32
C ASP A 145 7.24 16.22 5.88
N PRO A 146 6.13 16.34 5.12
CA PRO A 146 6.20 17.00 3.83
C PRO A 146 6.54 18.48 4.09
N ASP A 147 7.66 18.93 3.53
CA ASP A 147 7.94 20.37 3.35
C ASP A 147 6.78 21.08 2.64
#